data_AF-A0A7H0Y1W2-F1
#
_entry.id   AF-A0A7H0Y1W2-F1
#
_cell.length_a   1.000
_cell.length_b   1.000
_cell.length_c   1.000
_cell.angle_alpha   90.00
_cell.angle_beta   90.00
_cell.angle_gamma   90.00
#
_symmetry.space_group_name_H-M   'P 1'
#
loop_
_entity.id
_entity.type
_entity.pdbx_description
1 polymer ?
#
loop_
_entity_poly.entity_id
_entity_poly.type
_entity_poly.pdbx_seq_one_letter_code
_entity_poly.pdbx_strand_id
1 'polypeptide(L)'
;MVIFNKYSSTNLYISDASNEDLGYWSAFVFMDPNPGDEKITLLNAFEYTKFYRCFFLFAPAPEGPLPTSINNILKKIRKFLENIELPRGILWMSDINQTEIRIDSWLTYDAANIGMRLPLSNSLYFGIDNEWGDVQLNESSELLQLELANSTLHFLSGNRSLARTNIAKIPFSGSKIGCLNFDMNIKTQYLNSHLMVGFHLGLHDGQIGHKDRLGLFPLIKSSSYNSFSFKITVDPCNLFADHVEPVCRTEFLFANTTRRSNFLSQFTTTTGVSVLLEPLTLSEKPARLRLTRTVNKSFIVASPDGDFVITADLGEGKKSTFDLMGGIFGTEGIRCFPNHVLRFKHGHSAFIVYLNGEKPTLEDEFVTAWVSFPGQTGTGNSVRYIGEPEGQIKYGQDNIVFPASALLGGVDPGYHLPSDCLFPVLPYNGVILGRSGSYFDKQNFIDIEKQVLFPTRRSIIIEAQRKESQPPMELSPTVGYGTT
;
A
#
# COMPACT_ATOMS: atom_id res chain seq x y z
N MET A 1 26.90 -4.07 -14.35
CA MET A 1 27.24 -2.68 -14.73
C MET A 1 26.19 -2.21 -15.72
N VAL A 2 25.46 -1.11 -15.45
CA VAL A 2 24.46 -0.58 -16.39
C VAL A 2 25.14 0.04 -17.61
N ILE A 3 24.71 -0.40 -18.80
CA ILE A 3 25.17 0.08 -20.09
C ILE A 3 23.95 0.54 -20.88
N PHE A 4 24.02 1.77 -21.41
CA PHE A 4 23.02 2.32 -22.30
C PHE A 4 23.47 2.14 -23.74
N ASN A 5 22.68 1.41 -24.53
CA ASN A 5 22.93 1.19 -25.94
C ASN A 5 22.17 2.23 -26.75
N LYS A 6 22.84 2.79 -27.75
CA LYS A 6 22.24 3.79 -28.62
C LYS A 6 21.07 3.20 -29.39
N TYR A 7 19.93 3.86 -29.33
CA TYR A 7 18.79 3.49 -30.12
C TYR A 7 18.87 4.13 -31.51
N SER A 8 19.26 3.34 -32.51
CA SER A 8 19.31 3.76 -33.92
C SER A 8 20.18 5.03 -34.12
N SER A 9 19.81 5.92 -35.03
CA SER A 9 20.47 7.20 -35.29
C SER A 9 20.00 8.35 -34.38
N THR A 10 19.28 8.03 -33.29
CA THR A 10 18.68 9.03 -32.41
C THR A 10 19.62 9.43 -31.27
N ASN A 11 19.23 10.45 -30.48
CA ASN A 11 19.91 10.82 -29.24
C ASN A 11 19.37 10.07 -28.00
N LEU A 12 18.66 8.97 -28.20
CA LEU A 12 18.13 8.12 -27.14
C LEU A 12 19.08 6.93 -26.95
N TYR A 13 19.47 6.66 -25.72
CA TYR A 13 20.17 5.45 -25.33
C TYR A 13 19.31 4.71 -24.31
N ILE A 14 19.21 3.40 -24.43
CA ILE A 14 18.32 2.57 -23.60
C ILE A 14 19.18 1.52 -22.90
N SER A 15 18.95 1.31 -21.61
CA SER A 15 19.61 0.23 -20.88
C SER A 15 19.17 -1.12 -21.44
N ASP A 16 20.06 -2.12 -21.41
CA ASP A 16 19.65 -3.49 -21.72
C ASP A 16 18.57 -3.92 -20.72
N ALA A 17 17.38 -4.26 -21.22
CA ALA A 17 16.27 -4.67 -20.37
C ALA A 17 16.60 -6.00 -19.69
N SER A 18 16.63 -6.00 -18.36
CA SER A 18 16.71 -7.21 -17.55
C SER A 18 15.30 -7.69 -17.21
N ASN A 19 15.11 -9.01 -17.08
CA ASN A 19 13.89 -9.58 -16.52
C ASN A 19 13.62 -9.06 -15.09
N GLU A 20 14.67 -8.63 -14.39
CA GLU A 20 14.58 -8.07 -13.04
C GLU A 20 14.01 -6.64 -13.02
N ASP A 21 13.98 -5.93 -14.15
CA ASP A 21 13.48 -4.55 -14.24
C ASP A 21 11.94 -4.49 -14.29
N LEU A 22 11.27 -5.64 -14.39
CA LEU A 22 9.81 -5.80 -14.33
C LEU A 22 9.04 -4.90 -15.30
N GLY A 23 9.58 -4.73 -16.50
CA GLY A 23 8.93 -3.93 -17.54
C GLY A 23 9.10 -2.42 -17.34
N TYR A 24 10.12 -1.97 -16.61
CA TYR A 24 10.54 -0.58 -16.58
C TYR A 24 11.86 -0.39 -17.34
N TRP A 25 12.04 0.80 -17.90
CA TRP A 25 13.25 1.19 -18.61
C TRP A 25 13.99 2.28 -17.87
N SER A 26 15.31 2.23 -18.01
CA SER A 26 16.20 3.36 -17.79
C SER A 26 16.75 3.80 -19.14
N ALA A 27 16.53 5.05 -19.49
CA ALA A 27 17.03 5.63 -20.70
C ALA A 27 17.89 6.87 -20.40
N PHE A 28 18.81 7.15 -21.31
CA PHE A 28 19.65 8.32 -21.29
C PHE A 28 19.40 9.12 -22.57
N VAL A 29 18.97 10.37 -22.41
CA VAL A 29 18.59 11.28 -23.49
C VAL A 29 19.60 12.40 -23.57
N PHE A 30 20.17 12.59 -24.75
CA PHE A 30 21.11 13.67 -25.02
C PHE A 30 20.46 14.75 -25.89
N MET A 31 20.55 16.01 -25.48
CA MET A 31 19.87 17.10 -26.19
C MET A 31 20.68 17.65 -27.36
N ASP A 32 22.00 17.64 -27.23
CA ASP A 32 22.92 18.16 -28.24
C ASP A 32 23.25 17.09 -29.32
N PRO A 33 23.90 17.45 -30.44
CA PRO A 33 24.22 16.49 -31.50
C PRO A 33 25.10 15.34 -31.01
N ASN A 34 24.68 14.12 -31.35
CA ASN A 34 25.28 12.82 -31.02
C ASN A 34 26.79 12.84 -30.68
N PRO A 35 27.19 12.35 -29.49
CA PRO A 35 28.58 12.28 -29.06
C PRO A 35 29.44 11.25 -29.84
N GLY A 36 28.81 10.41 -30.67
CA GLY A 36 29.49 9.47 -31.57
C GLY A 36 29.57 8.04 -31.03
N ASP A 37 29.39 7.84 -29.72
CA ASP A 37 29.46 6.53 -29.07
C ASP A 37 28.18 5.69 -29.29
N GLU A 38 28.33 4.41 -29.60
CA GLU A 38 27.22 3.43 -29.68
C GLU A 38 26.77 2.93 -28.30
N LYS A 39 27.65 3.01 -27.29
CA LYS A 39 27.41 2.54 -25.93
C LYS A 39 27.96 3.54 -24.92
N ILE A 40 27.18 3.80 -23.87
CA ILE A 40 27.56 4.70 -22.77
C ILE A 40 27.35 3.94 -21.47
N THR A 41 28.39 3.84 -20.63
CA THR A 41 28.25 3.28 -19.28
C THR A 41 27.56 4.31 -18.37
N LEU A 42 26.91 3.84 -17.30
CA LEU A 42 26.31 4.75 -16.31
C LEU A 42 27.31 5.77 -15.76
N LEU A 43 28.54 5.35 -15.45
CA LEU A 43 29.60 6.24 -15.00
C LEU A 43 29.90 7.35 -16.02
N ASN A 44 30.10 6.96 -17.29
CA ASN A 44 30.40 7.91 -18.35
C ASN A 44 29.22 8.89 -18.54
N ALA A 45 27.98 8.44 -18.42
CA ALA A 45 26.79 9.29 -18.56
C ALA A 45 26.73 10.44 -17.52
N PHE A 46 27.41 10.31 -16.37
CA PHE A 46 27.53 11.37 -15.35
C PHE A 46 28.70 12.34 -15.59
N GLU A 47 29.61 12.05 -16.54
CA GLU A 47 30.75 12.92 -16.86
C GLU A 47 30.30 14.24 -17.49
N TYR A 48 30.30 15.30 -16.67
CA TYR A 48 29.80 16.62 -17.06
C TYR A 48 30.52 17.23 -18.27
N THR A 49 31.82 17.00 -18.38
CA THR A 49 32.67 17.52 -19.46
C THR A 49 32.32 16.91 -20.82
N LYS A 50 31.75 15.71 -20.83
CA LYS A 50 31.41 14.97 -22.05
C LYS A 50 29.92 15.06 -22.40
N PHE A 51 29.04 15.10 -21.40
CA PHE A 51 27.59 15.07 -21.61
C PHE A 51 26.88 16.25 -20.95
N TYR A 52 26.99 17.43 -21.55
CA TYR A 52 26.18 18.61 -21.19
C TYR A 52 24.74 18.48 -21.74
N ARG A 53 23.72 18.99 -21.03
CA ARG A 53 22.28 18.87 -21.41
C ARG A 53 21.84 17.42 -21.62
N CYS A 54 22.14 16.59 -20.63
CA CYS A 54 21.77 15.18 -20.61
C CYS A 54 20.74 14.86 -19.52
N PHE A 55 19.88 13.89 -19.79
CA PHE A 55 18.79 13.53 -18.88
C PHE A 55 18.65 12.02 -18.78
N PHE A 56 18.46 11.51 -17.57
CA PHE A 56 17.98 10.15 -17.38
C PHE A 56 16.46 10.14 -17.42
N LEU A 57 15.88 9.09 -18.00
CA LEU A 57 14.44 8.90 -18.12
C LEU A 57 14.06 7.53 -17.56
N PHE A 58 13.17 7.51 -16.59
CA PHE A 58 12.54 6.29 -16.07
C PHE A 58 11.08 6.25 -16.49
N ALA A 59 10.66 5.13 -17.08
CA ALA A 59 9.29 4.92 -17.55
C ALA A 59 8.96 3.42 -17.65
N PRO A 60 7.67 3.04 -17.61
CA PRO A 60 7.25 1.72 -18.07
C PRO A 60 7.69 1.49 -19.53
N ALA A 61 8.10 0.27 -19.80
CA ALA A 61 8.39 -0.20 -21.14
C ALA A 61 7.09 -0.20 -21.98
N PRO A 62 7.11 0.34 -23.21
CA PRO A 62 6.02 0.19 -24.16
C PRO A 62 5.79 -1.27 -24.50
N GLU A 63 4.52 -1.61 -24.71
CA GLU A 63 4.12 -2.89 -25.26
C GLU A 63 4.50 -2.96 -26.75
N GLY A 64 5.52 -3.78 -27.08
CA GLY A 64 5.96 -4.03 -28.45
C GLY A 64 7.26 -3.33 -28.85
N PRO A 65 7.74 -3.54 -30.09
CA PRO A 65 8.95 -2.88 -30.59
C PRO A 65 8.71 -1.37 -30.60
N LEU A 66 9.63 -0.60 -30.00
CA LEU A 66 9.68 0.87 -30.03
C LEU A 66 9.27 1.39 -31.42
N PRO A 67 8.02 1.85 -31.61
CA PRO A 67 7.56 2.19 -32.94
C PRO A 67 8.18 3.53 -33.36
N THR A 68 7.89 3.93 -34.60
CA THR A 68 8.15 5.21 -35.28
C THR A 68 7.89 6.49 -34.45
N SER A 69 7.36 6.36 -33.24
CA SER A 69 7.08 7.32 -32.18
C SER A 69 8.29 7.86 -31.41
N ILE A 70 9.50 7.28 -31.52
CA ILE A 70 10.67 7.78 -30.75
C ILE A 70 11.01 9.22 -31.08
N ASN A 71 10.93 9.60 -32.35
CA ASN A 71 11.13 11.00 -32.74
C ASN A 71 10.08 11.91 -32.11
N ASN A 72 8.85 11.42 -31.91
CA ASN A 72 7.81 12.16 -31.19
C ASN A 72 8.11 12.24 -29.69
N ILE A 73 8.58 11.16 -29.07
CA ILE A 73 9.00 11.13 -27.66
C ILE A 73 10.13 12.14 -27.44
N LEU A 74 11.20 12.04 -28.24
CA LEU A 74 12.32 12.96 -28.18
C LEU A 74 11.87 14.40 -28.42
N LYS A 75 11.08 14.68 -29.47
CA LYS A 75 10.56 16.04 -29.76
C LYS A 75 9.77 16.61 -28.58
N LYS A 76 8.96 15.80 -27.89
CA LYS A 76 8.18 16.22 -26.73
C LYS A 76 9.05 16.44 -25.49
N ILE A 77 10.02 15.55 -25.22
CA ILE A 77 11.02 15.76 -24.16
C ILE A 77 11.78 17.06 -24.44
N ARG A 78 12.20 17.31 -25.70
CA ARG A 78 12.84 18.57 -26.09
C ARG A 78 11.95 19.77 -25.79
N LYS A 79 10.68 19.73 -26.20
CA LYS A 79 9.72 20.81 -25.94
C LYS A 79 9.50 21.06 -24.45
N PHE A 80 9.47 20.01 -23.62
CA PHE A 80 9.39 20.17 -22.16
C PHE A 80 10.63 20.88 -21.62
N LEU A 81 11.82 20.40 -22.02
CA LEU A 81 13.12 20.93 -21.58
C LEU A 81 13.44 22.32 -22.16
N GLU A 82 12.85 22.72 -23.29
CA GLU A 82 12.96 24.09 -23.81
C GLU A 82 12.37 25.12 -22.85
N ASN A 83 11.37 24.74 -22.04
CA ASN A 83 10.74 25.63 -21.06
C ASN A 83 11.45 25.64 -19.71
N ILE A 84 12.46 24.79 -19.53
CA ILE A 84 13.06 24.46 -18.25
C ILE A 84 14.57 24.45 -18.46
N GLU A 85 15.25 25.57 -18.17
CA GLU A 85 16.70 25.81 -18.40
C GLU A 85 17.60 24.92 -17.51
N LEU A 86 17.50 23.61 -17.67
CA LEU A 86 18.24 22.64 -16.84
C LEU A 86 19.41 22.04 -17.61
N PRO A 87 20.63 22.04 -17.03
CA PRO A 87 21.78 21.43 -17.67
C PRO A 87 21.76 19.90 -17.54
N ARG A 88 21.16 19.34 -16.48
CA ARG A 88 21.02 17.89 -16.28
C ARG A 88 19.82 17.56 -15.38
N GLY A 89 19.29 16.35 -15.50
CA GLY A 89 18.25 15.89 -14.59
C GLY A 89 17.82 14.45 -14.79
N ILE A 90 16.90 14.02 -13.93
CA ILE A 90 16.17 12.76 -14.03
C ILE A 90 14.71 13.09 -14.29
N LEU A 91 14.10 12.38 -15.23
CA LEU A 91 12.72 12.55 -15.67
C LEU A 91 11.98 11.24 -15.40
N TRP A 92 10.75 11.36 -14.92
CA TRP A 92 9.82 10.25 -14.73
C TRP A 92 8.59 10.44 -15.60
N MET A 93 8.18 9.35 -16.25
CA MET A 93 7.03 9.33 -17.14
C MET A 93 6.23 8.04 -16.92
N SER A 94 4.95 8.20 -16.59
CA SER A 94 4.01 7.12 -16.30
C SER A 94 3.58 6.34 -17.54
N ASP A 95 3.60 6.96 -18.72
CA ASP A 95 3.23 6.30 -19.96
C ASP A 95 3.92 6.93 -21.18
N ILE A 96 4.77 6.13 -21.84
CA ILE A 96 5.54 6.53 -23.03
C ILE A 96 4.69 6.57 -24.31
N ASN A 97 3.52 5.93 -24.30
CA ASN A 97 2.66 5.78 -25.47
C ASN A 97 1.63 6.92 -25.60
N GLN A 98 1.50 7.80 -24.61
CA GLN A 98 0.49 8.87 -24.66
C GLN A 98 0.73 9.87 -25.80
N THR A 99 -0.38 10.29 -26.41
CA THR A 99 -0.40 11.33 -27.46
C THR A 99 0.11 12.67 -26.95
N GLU A 100 -0.04 12.96 -25.66
CA GLU A 100 0.63 14.05 -24.94
C GLU A 100 1.56 13.44 -23.89
N ILE A 101 2.86 13.73 -23.97
CA ILE A 101 3.79 13.28 -22.93
C ILE A 101 3.68 14.23 -21.76
N ARG A 102 3.30 13.70 -20.61
CA ARG A 102 3.36 14.36 -19.32
C ARG A 102 4.60 13.86 -18.60
N ILE A 103 5.51 14.76 -18.26
CA ILE A 103 6.56 14.47 -17.29
C ILE A 103 5.93 14.59 -15.91
N ASP A 104 5.78 13.45 -15.23
CA ASP A 104 5.07 13.36 -13.96
C ASP A 104 5.92 13.90 -12.81
N SER A 105 7.25 13.79 -12.93
CA SER A 105 8.21 14.34 -12.00
C SER A 105 9.55 14.55 -12.68
N TRP A 106 10.31 15.49 -12.14
CA TRP A 106 11.70 15.70 -12.52
C TRP A 106 12.56 16.08 -11.32
N LEU A 107 13.81 15.65 -11.36
CA LEU A 107 14.85 15.97 -10.40
C LEU A 107 15.98 16.67 -11.14
N THR A 108 16.33 17.88 -10.73
CA THR A 108 17.60 18.48 -11.17
C THR A 108 18.74 18.04 -10.31
N TYR A 109 19.89 17.91 -10.93
CA TYR A 109 21.15 17.87 -10.23
C TYR A 109 22.18 18.65 -11.05
N ASP A 110 22.45 19.88 -10.63
CA ASP A 110 23.71 20.53 -10.95
C ASP A 110 24.59 20.51 -9.69
N ALA A 111 25.87 20.90 -9.82
CA ALA A 111 26.81 20.89 -8.69
C ALA A 111 26.41 21.84 -7.54
N ALA A 112 25.30 22.59 -7.65
CA ALA A 112 24.83 23.58 -6.69
C ALA A 112 23.37 23.39 -6.23
N ASN A 113 22.50 22.71 -6.98
CA ASN A 113 21.06 22.66 -6.71
C ASN A 113 20.45 21.29 -7.03
N ILE A 114 19.73 20.74 -6.05
CA ILE A 114 18.89 19.56 -6.21
C ILE A 114 17.46 19.94 -5.84
N GLY A 115 16.50 19.67 -6.73
CA GLY A 115 15.09 20.01 -6.47
C GLY A 115 14.14 19.06 -7.16
N MET A 116 13.07 18.70 -6.46
CA MET A 116 11.97 17.91 -6.99
C MET A 116 10.68 18.23 -6.23
N ARG A 117 9.55 18.25 -6.94
CA ARG A 117 8.23 18.38 -6.31
C ARG A 117 7.22 17.48 -6.99
N LEU A 118 6.59 16.62 -6.19
CA LEU A 118 5.63 15.63 -6.63
C LEU A 118 4.33 15.76 -5.82
N PRO A 119 3.23 16.24 -6.44
CA PRO A 119 1.94 16.35 -5.76
C PRO A 119 1.35 14.97 -5.48
N LEU A 120 1.01 14.71 -4.22
CA LEU A 120 0.30 13.50 -3.79
C LEU A 120 -1.20 13.75 -3.62
N SER A 121 -1.56 14.94 -3.14
CA SER A 121 -2.95 15.42 -3.06
C SER A 121 -2.98 16.94 -3.22
N ASN A 122 -4.16 17.55 -3.12
CA ASN A 122 -4.31 19.01 -3.16
C ASN A 122 -3.50 19.72 -2.08
N SER A 123 -3.30 19.06 -0.93
CA SER A 123 -2.63 19.64 0.24
C SER A 123 -1.31 18.96 0.60
N LEU A 124 -0.97 17.81 -0.02
CA LEU A 124 0.22 17.04 0.31
C LEU A 124 1.15 16.88 -0.89
N TYR A 125 2.42 17.17 -0.68
CA TYR A 125 3.47 17.05 -1.69
C TYR A 125 4.63 16.26 -1.11
N PHE A 126 5.22 15.40 -1.93
CA PHE A 126 6.54 14.85 -1.69
C PHE A 126 7.56 15.74 -2.42
N GLY A 127 8.67 16.07 -1.77
CA GLY A 127 9.62 17.02 -2.35
C GLY A 127 11.02 16.91 -1.79
N ILE A 128 11.92 17.49 -2.59
CA ILE A 128 13.30 17.81 -2.24
C ILE A 128 13.40 19.33 -2.42
N ASP A 129 13.69 20.05 -1.34
CA ASP A 129 13.85 21.51 -1.38
C ASP A 129 15.02 21.87 -2.29
N ASN A 130 14.85 22.93 -3.08
CA ASN A 130 15.87 23.42 -4.01
C ASN A 130 17.02 24.11 -3.27
N GLU A 131 17.94 23.32 -2.73
CA GLU A 131 19.13 23.79 -2.03
C GLU A 131 20.37 22.97 -2.40
N TRP A 132 21.50 23.28 -1.76
CA TRP A 132 22.79 22.64 -2.04
C TRP A 132 22.76 21.17 -1.58
N GLY A 133 23.17 20.28 -2.48
CA GLY A 133 23.32 18.86 -2.23
C GLY A 133 24.36 18.25 -3.17
N ASP A 134 24.92 17.12 -2.76
CA ASP A 134 25.88 16.34 -3.54
C ASP A 134 25.18 15.13 -4.17
N VAL A 135 25.58 14.80 -5.39
CA VAL A 135 25.07 13.67 -6.15
C VAL A 135 26.25 12.78 -6.49
N GLN A 136 26.33 11.65 -5.78
CA GLN A 136 27.41 10.68 -5.93
C GLN A 136 26.88 9.40 -6.57
N LEU A 137 27.55 8.94 -7.62
CA LEU A 137 27.27 7.63 -8.19
C LEU A 137 28.08 6.57 -7.42
N ASN A 138 27.41 5.57 -6.87
CA ASN A 138 28.09 4.39 -6.33
C ASN A 138 28.24 3.33 -7.42
N GLU A 139 29.39 3.34 -8.08
CA GLU A 139 29.72 2.47 -9.22
C GLU A 139 29.55 0.97 -8.92
N SER A 140 29.84 0.54 -7.69
CA SER A 140 29.78 -0.87 -7.30
C SER A 140 28.35 -1.41 -7.16
N SER A 141 27.38 -0.52 -6.95
CA SER A 141 25.99 -0.89 -6.66
C SER A 141 24.99 -0.42 -7.70
N GLU A 142 25.42 0.31 -8.73
CA GLU A 142 24.54 0.91 -9.75
C GLU A 142 23.47 1.84 -9.16
N LEU A 143 23.76 2.38 -7.97
CA LEU A 143 22.90 3.30 -7.24
C LEU A 143 23.44 4.71 -7.39
N LEU A 144 22.57 5.63 -7.79
CA LEU A 144 22.81 7.04 -7.58
C LEU A 144 22.44 7.39 -6.14
N GLN A 145 23.43 7.79 -5.35
CA GLN A 145 23.26 8.28 -4.00
C GLN A 145 23.14 9.81 -4.02
N LEU A 146 22.04 10.31 -3.50
CA LEU A 146 21.79 11.73 -3.28
C LEU A 146 22.12 12.01 -1.82
N GLU A 147 23.17 12.81 -1.57
CA GLU A 147 23.53 13.30 -0.24
C GLU A 147 23.17 14.77 -0.13
N LEU A 148 22.07 15.04 0.56
CA LEU A 148 21.52 16.36 0.71
C LEU A 148 22.18 17.04 1.92
N ALA A 149 23.19 17.87 1.67
CA ALA A 149 23.95 18.56 2.71
C ALA A 149 23.09 19.56 3.51
N ASN A 150 22.32 20.40 2.79
CA ASN A 150 21.38 21.35 3.40
C ASN A 150 19.92 21.09 3.00
N SER A 151 19.70 20.31 1.93
CA SER A 151 18.35 19.93 1.50
C SER A 151 17.80 18.78 2.35
N THR A 152 16.47 18.63 2.36
CA THR A 152 15.82 17.47 3.00
C THR A 152 14.75 16.89 2.10
N LEU A 153 14.71 15.56 1.99
CA LEU A 153 13.53 14.86 1.47
C LEU A 153 12.44 14.96 2.51
N HIS A 154 11.26 15.39 2.09
CA HIS A 154 10.16 15.61 3.02
C HIS A 154 8.80 15.37 2.38
N PHE A 155 7.81 15.21 3.25
CA PHE A 155 6.41 15.43 2.90
C PHE A 155 5.97 16.79 3.45
N LEU A 156 5.45 17.66 2.58
CA LEU A 156 4.89 18.96 2.93
C LEU A 156 3.38 18.90 2.98
N SER A 157 2.83 19.46 4.05
CA SER A 157 1.44 19.92 4.10
C SER A 157 1.44 21.42 4.36
N GLY A 158 1.08 22.21 3.34
CA GLY A 158 1.33 23.66 3.35
C GLY A 158 2.82 23.98 3.45
N ASN A 159 3.20 24.88 4.37
CA ASN A 159 4.60 25.34 4.56
C ASN A 159 5.38 24.57 5.65
N ARG A 160 4.87 23.43 6.14
CA ARG A 160 5.51 22.67 7.21
C ARG A 160 6.06 21.35 6.67
N SER A 161 7.38 21.17 6.83
CA SER A 161 8.06 19.89 6.65
C SER A 161 7.87 19.04 7.90
N LEU A 162 7.32 17.84 7.72
CA LEU A 162 6.78 17.03 8.82
C LEU A 162 7.63 15.78 9.13
N ALA A 163 8.50 15.41 8.19
CA ALA A 163 9.53 14.40 8.34
C ALA A 163 10.67 14.72 7.35
N ARG A 164 11.91 14.41 7.72
CA ARG A 164 13.11 14.78 6.96
C ARG A 164 14.11 13.64 6.92
N THR A 165 14.75 13.50 5.77
CA THR A 165 15.96 12.70 5.62
C THR A 165 16.87 13.37 4.60
N ASN A 166 18.15 13.05 4.68
CA ASN A 166 19.21 13.76 3.98
C ASN A 166 19.86 12.86 2.94
N ILE A 167 19.45 11.59 2.87
CA ILE A 167 20.04 10.60 1.98
C ILE A 167 18.91 9.89 1.24
N ALA A 168 19.02 9.83 -0.08
CA ALA A 168 18.18 9.00 -0.94
C ALA A 168 19.03 8.26 -1.95
N LYS A 169 18.51 7.14 -2.46
CA LYS A 169 19.17 6.31 -3.47
C LYS A 169 18.21 6.04 -4.62
N ILE A 170 18.71 6.12 -5.85
CA ILE A 170 17.98 5.78 -7.08
C ILE A 170 18.72 4.65 -7.79
N PRO A 171 18.15 3.44 -7.89
CA PRO A 171 18.75 2.35 -8.63
C PRO A 171 18.51 2.51 -10.14
N PHE A 172 19.51 2.14 -10.94
CA PHE A 172 19.42 2.14 -12.40
C PHE A 172 19.08 0.77 -13.00
N SER A 173 18.84 -0.23 -12.15
CA SER A 173 18.51 -1.61 -12.51
C SER A 173 17.68 -2.28 -11.40
N GLY A 174 17.08 -3.43 -11.74
CA GLY A 174 16.33 -4.28 -10.83
C GLY A 174 14.90 -3.81 -10.56
N SER A 175 14.19 -4.54 -9.69
CA SER A 175 12.73 -4.39 -9.50
C SER A 175 12.26 -3.01 -9.01
N LYS A 176 13.19 -2.18 -8.52
CA LYS A 176 12.96 -0.82 -8.02
C LYS A 176 13.61 0.26 -8.88
N ILE A 177 14.05 -0.07 -10.10
CA ILE A 177 14.67 0.85 -11.07
C ILE A 177 13.94 2.20 -11.14
N GLY A 178 14.66 3.31 -10.96
CA GLY A 178 14.08 4.65 -10.99
C GLY A 178 13.29 5.05 -9.74
N CYS A 179 13.07 4.17 -8.76
CA CYS A 179 12.42 4.55 -7.50
C CYS A 179 13.38 5.31 -6.57
N LEU A 180 12.84 6.28 -5.82
CA LEU A 180 13.54 6.93 -4.72
C LEU A 180 13.46 6.08 -3.46
N ASN A 181 14.61 5.63 -2.95
CA ASN A 181 14.74 4.84 -1.74
C ASN A 181 15.39 5.63 -0.63
N PHE A 182 14.75 5.73 0.54
CA PHE A 182 15.29 6.47 1.68
C PHE A 182 14.67 6.00 3.00
N ASP A 183 15.38 6.26 4.09
CA ASP A 183 14.89 5.95 5.44
C ASP A 183 14.35 7.21 6.10
N MET A 184 13.23 7.11 6.82
CA MET A 184 12.59 8.25 7.45
C MET A 184 11.88 7.88 8.75
N ASN A 185 11.95 8.78 9.74
CA ASN A 185 11.16 8.69 10.96
C ASN A 185 9.92 9.57 10.84
N ILE A 186 8.73 8.97 10.96
CA ILE A 186 7.47 9.68 10.84
C ILE A 186 6.71 9.63 12.17
N LYS A 187 6.28 10.80 12.66
CA LYS A 187 5.51 10.91 13.90
C LYS A 187 4.11 10.31 13.76
N THR A 188 3.60 9.65 14.79
CA THR A 188 2.25 9.06 14.86
C THR A 188 1.16 10.06 14.47
N GLN A 189 1.29 11.31 14.94
CA GLN A 189 0.35 12.38 14.59
C GLN A 189 0.27 12.59 13.08
N TYR A 190 1.39 12.55 12.37
CA TYR A 190 1.42 12.74 10.93
C TYR A 190 0.81 11.55 10.18
N LEU A 191 1.15 10.33 10.61
CA LEU A 191 0.54 9.10 10.10
C LEU A 191 -0.99 9.19 10.20
N ASN A 192 -1.53 9.66 11.32
CA ASN A 192 -2.98 9.78 11.51
C ASN A 192 -3.63 10.97 10.78
N SER A 193 -3.01 12.17 10.82
CA SER A 193 -3.68 13.41 10.37
C SER A 193 -3.43 13.78 8.91
N HIS A 194 -2.37 13.26 8.28
CA HIS A 194 -1.97 13.65 6.93
C HIS A 194 -1.95 12.47 5.96
N LEU A 195 -1.36 11.34 6.37
CA LEU A 195 -1.42 10.10 5.59
C LEU A 195 -2.69 9.30 5.87
N MET A 196 -3.48 9.70 6.87
CA MET A 196 -4.73 9.07 7.27
C MET A 196 -4.61 7.54 7.36
N VAL A 197 -3.56 7.05 8.02
CA VAL A 197 -3.27 5.60 8.08
C VAL A 197 -4.49 4.86 8.59
N GLY A 198 -5.02 3.95 7.78
CA GLY A 198 -6.27 3.27 8.06
C GLY A 198 -6.97 2.73 6.82
N PHE A 199 -8.29 2.68 6.91
CA PHE A 199 -9.17 2.11 5.89
C PHE A 199 -10.11 3.18 5.40
N HIS A 200 -10.64 2.99 4.19
CA HIS A 200 -11.65 3.85 3.64
C HIS A 200 -12.66 3.07 2.83
N LEU A 201 -13.85 3.65 2.68
CA LEU A 201 -14.92 3.14 1.83
C LEU A 201 -15.46 4.29 0.98
N GLY A 202 -15.75 4.01 -0.28
CA GLY A 202 -16.47 4.93 -1.16
C GLY A 202 -17.93 4.50 -1.29
N LEU A 203 -18.83 5.48 -1.41
CA LEU A 203 -20.24 5.23 -1.64
C LEU A 203 -20.77 6.07 -2.80
N HIS A 204 -21.42 5.40 -3.75
CA HIS A 204 -22.27 6.00 -4.77
C HIS A 204 -23.73 5.64 -4.51
N ASP A 205 -24.60 6.64 -4.45
CA ASP A 205 -26.04 6.44 -4.19
C ASP A 205 -26.87 6.17 -5.47
N GLY A 206 -26.20 5.95 -6.61
CA GLY A 206 -26.81 5.57 -7.87
C GLY A 206 -27.56 6.70 -8.58
N GLN A 207 -27.56 7.91 -8.02
CA GLN A 207 -28.27 9.06 -8.59
C GLN A 207 -27.33 9.90 -9.46
N ILE A 208 -27.78 10.15 -10.71
CA ILE A 208 -27.03 10.98 -11.65
C ILE A 208 -26.81 12.37 -11.05
N GLY A 209 -25.55 12.81 -10.96
CA GLY A 209 -25.16 14.12 -10.46
C GLY A 209 -24.89 14.18 -8.95
N HIS A 210 -25.09 13.09 -8.22
CA HIS A 210 -24.66 12.99 -6.82
C HIS A 210 -23.16 12.70 -6.75
N LYS A 211 -22.50 13.33 -5.77
CA LYS A 211 -21.07 13.12 -5.52
C LYS A 211 -20.88 11.90 -4.64
N ASP A 212 -19.86 11.12 -4.95
CA ASP A 212 -19.48 10.01 -4.11
C ASP A 212 -19.08 10.47 -2.71
N ARG A 213 -19.42 9.63 -1.74
CA ARG A 213 -19.17 9.91 -0.32
C ARG A 213 -18.02 9.06 0.18
N LEU A 214 -17.26 9.61 1.11
CA LEU A 214 -16.08 8.98 1.69
C LEU A 214 -16.33 8.60 3.17
N GLY A 215 -16.17 7.33 3.49
CA GLY A 215 -16.05 6.81 4.84
C GLY A 215 -14.60 6.59 5.21
N LEU A 216 -14.19 7.03 6.40
CA LEU A 216 -12.81 6.92 6.88
C LEU A 216 -12.75 6.23 8.23
N PHE A 217 -11.84 5.26 8.33
CA PHE A 217 -11.60 4.44 9.51
C PHE A 217 -10.09 4.46 9.84
N PRO A 218 -9.60 5.51 10.51
CA PRO A 218 -8.22 5.59 10.97
C PRO A 218 -7.85 4.35 11.77
N LEU A 219 -6.67 3.79 11.49
CA LEU A 219 -6.13 2.66 12.23
C LEU A 219 -5.44 3.13 13.51
N ILE A 220 -4.85 4.31 13.51
CA ILE A 220 -3.99 4.80 14.60
C ILE A 220 -4.75 5.78 15.48
N LYS A 221 -4.69 5.59 16.80
CA LYS A 221 -5.23 6.55 17.76
C LYS A 221 -4.19 7.64 18.03
N SER A 222 -4.49 8.87 17.61
CA SER A 222 -3.60 10.03 17.75
C SER A 222 -3.55 10.54 19.19
N SER A 223 -2.74 9.89 20.02
CA SER A 223 -2.46 10.35 21.38
C SER A 223 -0.99 10.24 21.78
N SER A 224 -0.09 9.79 20.90
CA SER A 224 1.34 9.62 21.21
C SER A 224 2.25 10.51 20.34
N TYR A 225 3.29 11.07 20.95
CA TYR A 225 4.41 11.75 20.28
C TYR A 225 5.42 10.76 19.67
N ASN A 226 5.06 9.48 19.61
CA ASN A 226 5.95 8.43 19.11
C ASN A 226 6.24 8.66 17.62
N SER A 227 7.37 8.14 17.16
CA SER A 227 7.73 8.09 15.75
C SER A 227 8.02 6.66 15.35
N PHE A 228 7.68 6.33 14.11
CA PHE A 228 7.99 5.05 13.48
C PHE A 228 9.05 5.26 12.42
N SER A 229 10.02 4.37 12.39
CA SER A 229 11.03 4.33 11.34
C SER A 229 10.51 3.54 10.15
N PHE A 230 10.74 4.06 8.95
CA PHE A 230 10.35 3.43 7.70
C PHE A 230 11.53 3.37 6.74
N LYS A 231 11.62 2.26 6.00
CA LYS A 231 12.30 2.20 4.71
C LYS A 231 11.26 2.54 3.65
N ILE A 232 11.43 3.67 2.98
CA ILE A 232 10.46 4.20 2.04
C ILE A 232 11.00 4.04 0.63
N THR A 233 10.15 3.53 -0.25
CA THR A 233 10.36 3.52 -1.69
C THR A 233 9.24 4.31 -2.34
N VAL A 234 9.57 5.26 -3.22
CA VAL A 234 8.61 6.05 -3.99
C VAL A 234 8.93 5.91 -5.47
N ASP A 235 7.97 5.44 -6.25
CA ASP A 235 8.01 5.51 -7.72
C ASP A 235 7.22 6.75 -8.18
N PRO A 236 7.88 7.78 -8.70
CA PRO A 236 7.18 8.95 -9.23
C PRO A 236 6.26 8.66 -10.42
N CYS A 237 6.48 7.57 -11.16
CA CYS A 237 5.59 7.11 -12.22
C CYS A 237 4.37 6.37 -11.69
N ASN A 238 4.45 5.82 -10.47
CA ASN A 238 3.43 4.97 -9.88
C ASN A 238 3.34 5.15 -8.36
N LEU A 239 2.70 6.25 -7.97
CA LEU A 239 2.62 6.67 -6.57
C LEU A 239 1.60 5.90 -5.74
N PHE A 240 0.56 5.37 -6.38
CA PHE A 240 -0.61 4.85 -5.69
C PHE A 240 -0.78 3.38 -6.03
N ALA A 241 -0.94 2.56 -5.00
CA ALA A 241 -1.26 1.14 -5.13
C ALA A 241 -2.77 0.96 -5.41
N ASP A 242 -3.32 1.71 -6.35
CA ASP A 242 -4.75 1.64 -6.69
C ASP A 242 -5.08 0.29 -7.39
N HIS A 243 -4.07 -0.45 -7.84
CA HIS A 243 -4.18 -1.79 -8.42
C HIS A 243 -3.25 -2.81 -7.74
N VAL A 244 -3.59 -4.10 -7.87
CA VAL A 244 -2.76 -5.20 -7.37
C VAL A 244 -1.61 -5.42 -8.35
N GLU A 245 -0.42 -4.97 -7.96
CA GLU A 245 0.80 -5.18 -8.74
C GLU A 245 1.65 -6.33 -8.17
N PRO A 246 2.34 -7.09 -9.03
CA PRO A 246 3.22 -8.18 -8.60
C PRO A 246 4.38 -7.68 -7.73
N VAL A 247 4.84 -6.43 -7.96
CA VAL A 247 5.84 -5.77 -7.12
C VAL A 247 5.36 -4.37 -6.78
N CYS A 248 5.28 -4.08 -5.48
CA CYS A 248 4.90 -2.76 -5.02
C CYS A 248 6.07 -1.80 -5.22
N ARG A 249 5.90 -0.73 -5.98
CA ARG A 249 6.98 0.24 -6.29
C ARG A 249 6.87 1.55 -5.50
N THR A 250 5.77 1.77 -4.79
CA THR A 250 5.64 2.81 -3.77
C THR A 250 5.15 2.22 -2.45
N GLU A 251 6.00 2.18 -1.42
CA GLU A 251 5.68 1.57 -0.13
C GLU A 251 6.45 2.20 1.04
N PHE A 252 5.85 2.11 2.23
CA PHE A 252 6.43 2.54 3.49
C PHE A 252 6.61 1.30 4.38
N LEU A 253 7.74 0.62 4.24
CA LEU A 253 8.05 -0.59 5.00
C LEU A 253 8.49 -0.20 6.41
N PHE A 254 7.87 -0.76 7.46
CA PHE A 254 8.31 -0.50 8.83
C PHE A 254 9.75 -1.01 9.01
N ALA A 255 10.62 -0.18 9.56
CA ALA A 255 12.01 -0.54 9.83
C ALA A 255 12.14 -1.19 11.21
N ASN A 256 13.02 -2.19 11.32
CA ASN A 256 13.32 -2.82 12.60
C ASN A 256 14.08 -1.84 13.50
N THR A 257 13.44 -1.38 14.58
CA THR A 257 14.05 -0.52 15.59
C THR A 257 14.34 -1.31 16.85
N THR A 258 15.43 -1.00 17.55
CA THR A 258 15.79 -1.64 18.83
C THR A 258 14.76 -1.42 19.94
N ARG A 259 13.85 -0.45 19.78
CA ARG A 259 12.66 -0.28 20.63
C ARG A 259 11.45 -0.89 19.92
N ARG A 260 10.70 -1.77 20.61
CA ARG A 260 9.37 -2.20 20.15
C ARG A 260 8.49 -0.96 20.02
N SER A 261 8.08 -0.68 18.79
CA SER A 261 7.26 0.46 18.46
C SER A 261 5.85 -0.08 18.24
N ASN A 262 5.06 -0.16 19.30
CA ASN A 262 3.64 -0.50 19.22
C ASN A 262 2.88 0.82 19.10
N PHE A 263 1.91 0.91 18.19
CA PHE A 263 0.94 2.01 18.23
C PHE A 263 -0.39 1.55 18.81
N LEU A 264 -1.01 2.48 19.53
CA LEU A 264 -2.39 2.35 19.95
C LEU A 264 -3.27 2.41 18.72
N SER A 265 -3.94 1.29 18.44
CA SER A 265 -4.87 1.21 17.32
C SER A 265 -6.25 1.70 17.72
N GLN A 266 -7.08 1.94 16.71
CA GLN A 266 -8.50 2.22 16.85
C GLN A 266 -9.35 0.94 16.82
N PHE A 267 -8.71 -0.23 16.77
CA PHE A 267 -9.38 -1.48 17.09
C PHE A 267 -9.62 -1.56 18.60
N THR A 268 -10.74 -2.17 18.96
CA THR A 268 -11.14 -2.41 20.34
C THR A 268 -11.64 -3.83 20.50
N THR A 269 -11.52 -4.36 21.72
CA THR A 269 -12.23 -5.58 22.09
C THR A 269 -13.74 -5.34 22.13
N THR A 270 -14.54 -6.40 22.15
CA THR A 270 -15.99 -6.33 22.41
C THR A 270 -16.33 -5.70 23.76
N THR A 271 -15.38 -5.72 24.71
CA THR A 271 -15.47 -5.05 26.02
C THR A 271 -14.96 -3.61 26.03
N GLY A 272 -14.56 -3.05 24.88
CA GLY A 272 -14.09 -1.66 24.75
C GLY A 272 -12.63 -1.43 25.14
N VAL A 273 -11.84 -2.46 25.40
CA VAL A 273 -10.40 -2.34 25.68
C VAL A 273 -9.67 -1.98 24.39
N SER A 274 -8.75 -1.01 24.46
CA SER A 274 -7.96 -0.60 23.30
C SER A 274 -6.92 -1.66 22.93
N VAL A 275 -6.72 -1.83 21.62
CA VAL A 275 -5.77 -2.80 21.07
C VAL A 275 -4.49 -2.11 20.64
N LEU A 276 -3.34 -2.72 20.96
CA LEU A 276 -2.04 -2.35 20.44
C LEU A 276 -1.68 -3.21 19.23
N LEU A 277 -1.10 -2.59 18.22
CA LEU A 277 -0.54 -3.27 17.06
C LEU A 277 0.97 -3.06 17.00
N GLU A 278 1.69 -4.16 16.81
CA GLU A 278 3.14 -4.19 16.63
C GLU A 278 3.45 -4.64 15.19
N PRO A 279 4.07 -3.79 14.34
CA PRO A 279 4.41 -4.16 12.98
C PRO A 279 5.52 -5.22 12.96
N LEU A 280 5.30 -6.34 12.27
CA LEU A 280 6.34 -7.36 12.08
C LEU A 280 7.19 -7.03 10.87
N THR A 281 8.48 -6.77 11.09
CA THR A 281 9.43 -6.39 10.02
C THR A 281 10.23 -7.57 9.47
N LEU A 282 10.26 -8.68 10.21
CA LEU A 282 10.99 -9.92 9.89
C LEU A 282 10.01 -11.11 9.75
N SER A 283 8.89 -10.91 9.06
CA SER A 283 7.93 -11.97 8.74
C SER A 283 7.93 -12.30 7.24
N GLU A 284 7.19 -13.35 6.86
CA GLU A 284 6.96 -13.68 5.44
C GLU A 284 6.23 -12.54 4.69
N LYS A 285 5.35 -11.81 5.40
CA LYS A 285 4.66 -10.63 4.89
C LYS A 285 4.96 -9.42 5.78
N PRO A 286 6.10 -8.75 5.60
CA PRO A 286 6.50 -7.63 6.44
C PRO A 286 5.44 -6.52 6.46
N ALA A 287 5.20 -5.94 7.64
CA ALA A 287 4.32 -4.80 7.83
C ALA A 287 4.80 -3.59 7.03
N ARG A 288 3.87 -2.98 6.30
CA ARG A 288 4.09 -1.76 5.51
C ARG A 288 2.80 -0.96 5.37
N LEU A 289 2.93 0.24 4.82
CA LEU A 289 1.80 1.07 4.39
C LEU A 289 1.88 1.31 2.88
N ARG A 290 0.73 1.31 2.23
CA ARG A 290 0.57 1.60 0.80
C ARG A 290 -0.30 2.82 0.60
N LEU A 291 0.09 3.72 -0.29
CA LEU A 291 -0.70 4.90 -0.59
C LEU A 291 -1.83 4.54 -1.56
N THR A 292 -3.03 5.06 -1.30
CA THR A 292 -4.21 4.85 -2.14
C THR A 292 -4.98 6.14 -2.26
N ARG A 293 -5.59 6.38 -3.43
CA ARG A 293 -6.47 7.52 -3.62
C ARG A 293 -7.85 7.24 -3.07
N THR A 294 -8.44 8.26 -2.44
CA THR A 294 -9.84 8.20 -2.02
C THR A 294 -10.79 8.45 -3.20
N VAL A 295 -12.06 8.11 -3.02
CA VAL A 295 -13.13 8.28 -4.03
C VAL A 295 -13.22 9.69 -4.63
N ASN A 296 -13.02 10.72 -3.81
CA ASN A 296 -13.04 12.11 -4.25
C ASN A 296 -11.69 12.63 -4.80
N LYS A 297 -10.67 11.76 -4.91
CA LYS A 297 -9.28 12.04 -5.35
C LYS A 297 -8.59 13.22 -4.64
N SER A 298 -9.19 13.72 -3.56
CA SER A 298 -8.77 14.92 -2.85
C SER A 298 -7.88 14.58 -1.66
N PHE A 299 -7.97 13.33 -1.17
CA PHE A 299 -7.21 12.81 -0.05
C PHE A 299 -6.44 11.56 -0.47
N ILE A 300 -5.45 11.24 0.36
CA ILE A 300 -4.73 9.98 0.27
C ILE A 300 -4.91 9.25 1.59
N VAL A 301 -4.97 7.93 1.51
CA VAL A 301 -4.99 7.04 2.67
C VAL A 301 -3.80 6.10 2.53
N ALA A 302 -3.06 5.95 3.63
CA ALA A 302 -2.01 4.97 3.76
C ALA A 302 -2.60 3.68 4.36
N SER A 303 -3.01 2.76 3.50
CA SER A 303 -3.63 1.50 3.88
C SER A 303 -2.58 0.52 4.45
N PRO A 304 -2.88 -0.20 5.54
CA PRO A 304 -1.96 -1.20 6.10
C PRO A 304 -1.85 -2.43 5.20
N ASP A 305 -0.67 -3.02 5.13
CA ASP A 305 -0.41 -4.28 4.41
C ASP A 305 0.66 -5.09 5.16
N GLY A 306 0.55 -6.41 5.16
CA GLY A 306 1.46 -7.31 5.89
C GLY A 306 1.04 -7.61 7.33
N ASP A 307 1.97 -8.16 8.11
CA ASP A 307 1.73 -8.83 9.38
C ASP A 307 1.92 -7.91 10.59
N PHE A 308 0.95 -7.87 11.49
CA PHE A 308 0.99 -7.11 12.73
C PHE A 308 0.61 -8.01 13.90
N VAL A 309 1.37 -7.96 14.98
CA VAL A 309 1.00 -8.65 16.22
C VAL A 309 -0.03 -7.84 16.97
N ILE A 310 -1.11 -8.48 17.37
CA ILE A 310 -2.18 -7.89 18.17
C ILE A 310 -1.97 -8.20 19.66
N THR A 311 -2.07 -7.15 20.48
CA THR A 311 -2.08 -7.28 21.95
C THR A 311 -3.16 -6.38 22.55
N ALA A 312 -3.77 -6.83 23.64
CA ALA A 312 -4.71 -6.05 24.44
C ALA A 312 -4.29 -6.14 25.90
N ASP A 313 -4.29 -5.01 26.61
CA ASP A 313 -4.02 -4.99 28.05
C ASP A 313 -5.30 -5.33 28.82
N LEU A 314 -5.40 -6.58 29.25
CA LEU A 314 -6.56 -7.10 30.00
C LEU A 314 -6.37 -6.98 31.53
N GLY A 315 -5.32 -6.28 31.99
CA GLY A 315 -4.95 -6.14 33.39
C GLY A 315 -3.92 -7.17 33.88
N GLU A 316 -3.32 -6.90 35.05
CA GLU A 316 -2.25 -7.73 35.63
C GLU A 316 -2.66 -9.22 35.77
N GLY A 317 -1.78 -10.11 35.31
CA GLY A 317 -1.94 -11.57 35.41
C GLY A 317 -2.81 -12.23 34.32
N LYS A 318 -3.47 -11.46 33.44
CA LYS A 318 -4.38 -12.01 32.41
C LYS A 318 -3.75 -12.03 31.01
N LYS A 319 -2.96 -13.07 30.71
CA LYS A 319 -2.71 -13.48 29.32
C LYS A 319 -3.86 -14.36 28.84
N SER A 320 -5.07 -13.81 28.80
CA SER A 320 -6.26 -14.52 28.33
C SER A 320 -6.56 -14.17 26.88
N THR A 321 -7.23 -15.09 26.19
CA THR A 321 -7.93 -14.81 24.94
C THR A 321 -8.83 -13.58 25.09
N PHE A 322 -8.99 -12.83 24.01
CA PHE A 322 -9.90 -11.69 23.95
C PHE A 322 -10.64 -11.68 22.62
N ASP A 323 -11.84 -11.12 22.61
CA ASP A 323 -12.65 -11.02 21.41
C ASP A 323 -12.50 -9.61 20.82
N LEU A 324 -11.86 -9.50 19.66
CA LEU A 324 -11.74 -8.28 18.86
C LEU A 324 -13.12 -7.94 18.29
N MET A 325 -13.55 -6.67 18.36
CA MET A 325 -14.83 -6.25 17.80
C MET A 325 -14.84 -6.40 16.28
N GLY A 326 -15.76 -7.22 15.76
CA GLY A 326 -15.87 -7.54 14.33
C GLY A 326 -16.84 -6.63 13.55
N GLY A 327 -17.76 -5.96 14.23
CA GLY A 327 -18.77 -5.10 13.63
C GLY A 327 -19.26 -3.99 14.56
N ILE A 328 -19.85 -2.93 14.00
CA ILE A 328 -20.18 -1.69 14.74
C ILE A 328 -21.22 -1.89 15.86
N PHE A 329 -22.03 -2.94 15.79
CA PHE A 329 -23.10 -3.22 16.75
C PHE A 329 -22.60 -3.97 17.99
N GLY A 330 -21.31 -4.35 18.05
CA GLY A 330 -20.74 -5.11 19.18
C GLY A 330 -21.24 -6.55 19.31
N THR A 331 -22.11 -6.99 18.41
CA THR A 331 -22.68 -8.34 18.31
C THR A 331 -21.76 -9.33 17.59
N GLU A 332 -20.66 -8.86 17.01
CA GLU A 332 -19.67 -9.68 16.32
C GLU A 332 -18.32 -9.54 17.00
N GLY A 333 -17.68 -10.68 17.26
CA GLY A 333 -16.37 -10.78 17.87
C GLY A 333 -15.47 -11.76 17.11
N ILE A 334 -14.17 -11.51 17.12
CA ILE A 334 -13.15 -12.44 16.62
C ILE A 334 -12.24 -12.81 17.78
N ARG A 335 -12.25 -14.08 18.16
CA ARG A 335 -11.45 -14.58 19.28
C ARG A 335 -9.98 -14.63 18.91
N CYS A 336 -9.22 -13.72 19.49
CA CYS A 336 -7.79 -13.59 19.35
C CYS A 336 -7.06 -14.16 20.57
N PHE A 337 -5.85 -14.65 20.31
CA PHE A 337 -4.94 -15.15 21.34
C PHE A 337 -3.85 -14.11 21.62
N PRO A 338 -3.19 -14.17 22.79
CA PRO A 338 -2.03 -13.32 23.05
C PRO A 338 -0.97 -13.47 21.96
N ASN A 339 -0.50 -12.33 21.43
CA ASN A 339 0.46 -12.26 20.32
C ASN A 339 -0.01 -12.91 19.01
N HIS A 340 -1.32 -12.97 18.78
CA HIS A 340 -1.85 -13.40 17.49
C HIS A 340 -1.40 -12.43 16.37
N VAL A 341 -1.36 -12.91 15.13
CA VAL A 341 -0.97 -12.10 13.97
C VAL A 341 -2.21 -11.72 13.19
N LEU A 342 -2.40 -10.43 12.94
CA LEU A 342 -3.31 -9.93 11.92
C LEU A 342 -2.51 -9.71 10.64
N ARG A 343 -2.97 -10.28 9.53
CA ARG A 343 -2.39 -10.04 8.21
C ARG A 343 -3.30 -9.12 7.44
N PHE A 344 -2.90 -7.87 7.29
CA PHE A 344 -3.59 -6.94 6.40
C PHE A 344 -3.18 -7.24 4.96
N LYS A 345 -4.15 -7.19 4.05
CA LYS A 345 -3.91 -7.32 2.62
C LYS A 345 -4.60 -6.19 1.89
N HIS A 346 -3.77 -5.31 1.33
CA HIS A 346 -4.23 -4.19 0.50
C HIS A 346 -4.75 -4.66 -0.87
N GLY A 347 -5.53 -3.81 -1.52
CA GLY A 347 -5.98 -3.99 -2.91
C GLY A 347 -7.32 -4.70 -3.02
N HIS A 348 -8.21 -4.53 -2.04
CA HIS A 348 -9.52 -5.19 -2.02
C HIS A 348 -10.66 -4.18 -2.09
N SER A 349 -11.72 -4.59 -2.78
CA SER A 349 -12.91 -3.81 -3.10
C SER A 349 -13.45 -3.05 -1.87
N ALA A 350 -13.60 -1.74 -2.04
CA ALA A 350 -14.04 -0.78 -1.03
C ALA A 350 -15.05 0.24 -1.56
N PHE A 351 -15.50 0.09 -2.81
CA PHE A 351 -16.53 0.93 -3.38
C PHE A 351 -17.89 0.28 -3.28
N ILE A 352 -18.89 1.03 -2.84
CA ILE A 352 -20.25 0.54 -2.66
C ILE A 352 -21.17 1.34 -3.57
N VAL A 353 -21.97 0.63 -4.35
CA VAL A 353 -22.97 1.25 -5.23
C VAL A 353 -24.37 0.81 -4.78
N TYR A 354 -25.21 1.78 -4.40
CA TYR A 354 -26.64 1.55 -4.24
C TYR A 354 -27.34 1.78 -5.58
N LEU A 355 -27.67 0.69 -6.28
CA LEU A 355 -28.57 0.75 -7.43
C LEU A 355 -29.99 0.48 -6.95
N ASN A 356 -30.95 1.31 -7.37
CA ASN A 356 -32.34 1.21 -6.92
C ASN A 356 -32.90 -0.21 -7.13
N GLY A 357 -33.18 -0.91 -6.03
CA GLY A 357 -33.77 -2.25 -6.03
C GLY A 357 -32.78 -3.41 -6.04
N GLU A 358 -31.48 -3.17 -6.19
CA GLU A 358 -30.45 -4.19 -6.15
C GLU A 358 -29.77 -4.26 -4.78
N LYS A 359 -29.21 -5.42 -4.46
CA LYS A 359 -28.42 -5.59 -3.25
C LYS A 359 -27.07 -4.88 -3.46
N PRO A 360 -26.66 -3.97 -2.56
CA PRO A 360 -25.38 -3.27 -2.69
C PRO A 360 -24.21 -4.26 -2.67
N THR A 361 -23.26 -4.07 -3.58
CA THR A 361 -22.05 -4.88 -3.73
C THR A 361 -20.80 -4.05 -3.48
N LEU A 362 -19.69 -4.74 -3.18
CA LEU A 362 -18.37 -4.13 -3.15
C LEU A 362 -17.76 -4.25 -4.55
N GLU A 363 -17.41 -3.11 -5.14
CA GLU A 363 -16.80 -2.99 -6.46
C GLU A 363 -15.31 -2.61 -6.33
N ASP A 364 -14.54 -2.96 -7.37
CA ASP A 364 -13.07 -2.83 -7.41
C ASP A 364 -12.58 -1.43 -7.80
N GLU A 365 -13.47 -0.47 -8.04
CA GLU A 365 -13.10 0.90 -8.43
C GLU A 365 -12.25 1.62 -7.37
N PHE A 366 -12.47 1.28 -6.10
CA PHE A 366 -11.68 1.77 -4.97
C PHE A 366 -11.25 0.61 -4.11
N VAL A 367 -10.01 0.68 -3.62
CA VAL A 367 -9.41 -0.43 -2.86
C VAL A 367 -8.99 -0.01 -1.46
N THR A 368 -9.15 -0.92 -0.51
CA THR A 368 -8.70 -0.80 0.87
C THR A 368 -7.95 -2.06 1.28
N ALA A 369 -7.58 -2.16 2.55
CA ALA A 369 -7.04 -3.38 3.13
C ALA A 369 -8.12 -4.20 3.85
N TRP A 370 -8.10 -5.52 3.71
CA TRP A 370 -8.85 -6.45 4.57
C TRP A 370 -7.93 -7.29 5.43
N VAL A 371 -8.48 -7.97 6.44
CA VAL A 371 -7.71 -8.66 7.47
C VAL A 371 -7.89 -10.16 7.32
N SER A 372 -6.81 -10.93 7.27
CA SER A 372 -6.84 -12.35 7.56
C SER A 372 -6.20 -12.65 8.91
N PHE A 373 -6.52 -13.84 9.44
CA PHE A 373 -6.16 -14.26 10.78
C PHE A 373 -5.33 -15.54 10.71
N PRO A 374 -4.06 -15.45 10.27
CA PRO A 374 -3.20 -16.61 10.15
C PRO A 374 -3.09 -17.32 11.49
N GLY A 375 -3.35 -18.64 11.50
CA GLY A 375 -3.26 -19.46 12.70
C GLY A 375 -1.87 -19.37 13.34
N GLN A 376 -1.81 -19.48 14.66
CA GLN A 376 -0.52 -19.52 15.35
C GLN A 376 0.08 -20.93 15.16
N THR A 377 1.21 -21.01 14.45
CA THR A 377 1.87 -22.28 14.13
C THR A 377 2.20 -23.04 15.42
N GLY A 378 1.86 -24.34 15.45
CA GLY A 378 2.22 -25.26 16.54
C GLY A 378 1.37 -25.22 17.80
N THR A 379 0.36 -24.34 17.92
CA THR A 379 -0.49 -24.25 19.13
C THR A 379 -1.86 -24.90 18.98
N GLY A 380 -2.28 -25.26 17.76
CA GLY A 380 -3.65 -25.74 17.49
C GLY A 380 -4.74 -24.68 17.69
N ASN A 381 -4.36 -23.46 18.06
CA ASN A 381 -5.27 -22.34 18.28
C ASN A 381 -5.71 -21.79 16.93
N SER A 382 -6.98 -22.04 16.59
CA SER A 382 -7.65 -21.47 15.44
C SER A 382 -8.55 -20.32 15.87
N VAL A 383 -8.52 -19.25 15.08
CA VAL A 383 -9.29 -18.04 15.34
C VAL A 383 -10.75 -18.33 15.08
N ARG A 384 -11.61 -17.83 15.96
CA ARG A 384 -13.06 -18.03 15.86
C ARG A 384 -13.78 -16.73 15.60
N TYR A 385 -14.66 -16.72 14.61
CA TYR A 385 -15.66 -15.68 14.44
C TYR A 385 -16.90 -16.03 15.24
N ILE A 386 -17.35 -15.11 16.07
CA ILE A 386 -18.50 -15.24 16.96
C ILE A 386 -19.50 -14.17 16.56
N GLY A 387 -20.69 -14.57 16.09
CA GLY A 387 -21.82 -13.66 15.88
C GLY A 387 -22.91 -13.96 16.90
N GLU A 388 -23.22 -13.02 17.79
CA GLU A 388 -24.25 -13.12 18.82
C GLU A 388 -25.44 -12.22 18.47
N PRO A 389 -26.67 -12.74 18.40
CA PRO A 389 -27.84 -11.88 18.41
C PRO A 389 -27.85 -11.04 19.69
N GLU A 390 -28.19 -9.76 19.57
CA GLU A 390 -28.25 -8.84 20.70
C GLU A 390 -29.15 -9.42 21.83
N GLY A 391 -28.61 -9.52 23.04
CA GLY A 391 -29.35 -9.94 24.23
C GLY A 391 -29.61 -11.44 24.40
N GLN A 392 -28.98 -12.33 23.62
CA GLN A 392 -29.18 -13.79 23.77
C GLN A 392 -27.97 -14.52 24.36
N ILE A 393 -28.16 -15.09 25.56
CA ILE A 393 -27.21 -16.05 26.14
C ILE A 393 -27.36 -17.37 25.40
N LYS A 394 -26.25 -17.92 24.89
CA LYS A 394 -26.28 -19.16 24.09
C LYS A 394 -26.09 -20.38 24.97
N TYR A 395 -27.20 -21.07 25.22
CA TYR A 395 -27.20 -22.36 25.88
C TYR A 395 -27.36 -23.49 24.86
N GLY A 396 -26.65 -24.59 25.04
CA GLY A 396 -26.71 -25.78 24.20
C GLY A 396 -26.13 -27.01 24.89
N GLN A 397 -25.89 -28.07 24.12
CA GLN A 397 -25.29 -29.30 24.62
C GLN A 397 -23.77 -29.12 24.75
N ASP A 398 -23.32 -28.45 25.81
CA ASP A 398 -21.89 -28.34 26.09
C ASP A 398 -21.32 -29.70 26.56
N ASN A 399 -19.99 -29.81 26.65
CA ASN A 399 -19.35 -31.06 27.06
C ASN A 399 -19.29 -31.26 28.58
N ILE A 400 -19.88 -30.34 29.38
CA ILE A 400 -19.67 -30.29 30.84
C ILE A 400 -21.02 -30.41 31.56
N VAL A 401 -21.91 -29.46 31.36
CA VAL A 401 -23.23 -29.37 31.99
C VAL A 401 -24.19 -30.39 31.38
N PHE A 402 -24.20 -30.53 30.05
CA PHE A 402 -25.18 -31.40 29.38
C PHE A 402 -25.01 -32.88 29.72
N PRO A 403 -23.79 -33.48 29.69
CA PRO A 403 -23.61 -34.88 30.11
C PRO A 403 -23.89 -35.12 31.60
N ALA A 404 -23.65 -34.10 32.45
CA ALA A 404 -23.78 -34.24 33.90
C ALA A 404 -25.22 -34.08 34.40
N SER A 405 -26.05 -33.29 33.71
CA SER A 405 -27.36 -32.88 34.23
C SER A 405 -28.48 -32.85 33.19
N ALA A 406 -28.19 -33.14 31.93
CA ALA A 406 -29.08 -32.93 30.78
C ALA A 406 -29.59 -31.48 30.64
N LEU A 407 -29.01 -30.53 31.38
CA LEU A 407 -29.28 -29.10 31.23
C LEU A 407 -28.44 -28.54 30.08
N LEU A 408 -28.98 -27.52 29.41
CA LEU A 408 -28.22 -26.79 28.43
C LEU A 408 -27.17 -25.93 29.14
N GLY A 409 -25.90 -26.17 28.82
CA GLY A 409 -24.78 -25.37 29.30
C GLY A 409 -24.36 -24.32 28.30
N GLY A 410 -23.41 -23.46 28.68
CA GLY A 410 -22.92 -22.40 27.79
C GLY A 410 -22.19 -23.00 26.59
N VAL A 411 -22.58 -22.63 25.37
CA VAL A 411 -21.90 -23.06 24.14
C VAL A 411 -21.22 -21.85 23.50
N ASP A 412 -20.01 -22.07 22.97
CA ASP A 412 -19.27 -21.10 22.16
C ASP A 412 -19.44 -21.48 20.67
N PRO A 413 -20.45 -20.96 19.96
CA PRO A 413 -20.77 -21.39 18.59
C PRO A 413 -19.92 -20.66 17.54
N GLY A 414 -18.68 -20.30 17.90
CA GLY A 414 -17.79 -19.61 16.99
C GLY A 414 -17.45 -20.48 15.78
N TYR A 415 -17.48 -19.90 14.57
CA TYR A 415 -16.97 -20.56 13.37
C TYR A 415 -15.46 -20.40 13.30
N HIS A 416 -14.74 -21.49 12.99
CA HIS A 416 -13.30 -21.46 12.79
C HIS A 416 -12.97 -20.74 11.48
N LEU A 417 -12.29 -19.60 11.56
CA LEU A 417 -11.86 -18.86 10.37
C LEU A 417 -10.63 -19.55 9.76
N PRO A 418 -10.63 -19.85 8.45
CA PRO A 418 -9.42 -20.30 7.77
C PRO A 418 -8.33 -19.22 7.81
N SER A 419 -7.06 -19.64 7.90
CA SER A 419 -5.90 -18.75 8.09
C SER A 419 -5.74 -17.67 7.02
N ASP A 420 -6.06 -18.02 5.77
CA ASP A 420 -5.91 -17.13 4.60
C ASP A 420 -7.21 -16.43 4.21
N CYS A 421 -8.27 -16.63 5.01
CA CYS A 421 -9.57 -16.03 4.75
C CYS A 421 -9.54 -14.54 5.08
N LEU A 422 -9.84 -13.71 4.08
CA LEU A 422 -9.84 -12.25 4.21
C LEU A 422 -11.21 -11.79 4.67
N PHE A 423 -11.23 -10.99 5.71
CA PHE A 423 -12.44 -10.61 6.42
C PHE A 423 -12.51 -9.09 6.52
N PRO A 424 -13.61 -8.45 6.11
CA PRO A 424 -13.77 -7.01 6.25
C PRO A 424 -14.04 -6.66 7.71
N VAL A 425 -12.98 -6.22 8.39
CA VAL A 425 -12.99 -5.77 9.79
C VAL A 425 -12.41 -4.37 9.84
N LEU A 426 -13.17 -3.43 10.41
CA LEU A 426 -12.82 -2.01 10.45
C LEU A 426 -12.63 -1.53 11.90
N PRO A 427 -11.74 -0.56 12.15
CA PRO A 427 -11.52 0.00 13.48
C PRO A 427 -12.62 1.04 13.81
N TYR A 428 -13.81 0.57 14.17
CA TYR A 428 -15.00 1.44 14.33
C TYR A 428 -14.85 2.53 15.41
N ASN A 429 -13.96 2.37 16.39
CA ASN A 429 -13.71 3.42 17.40
C ASN A 429 -13.04 4.68 16.80
N GLY A 430 -12.43 4.55 15.62
CA GLY A 430 -11.75 5.65 14.92
C GLY A 430 -12.61 6.43 13.94
N VAL A 431 -13.86 6.00 13.67
CA VAL A 431 -14.69 6.52 12.58
C VAL A 431 -14.75 8.06 12.57
N ILE A 432 -14.44 8.64 11.41
CA ILE A 432 -14.55 10.09 11.19
C ILE A 432 -15.92 10.39 10.59
N LEU A 433 -16.78 11.03 11.37
CA LEU A 433 -18.09 11.47 10.91
C LEU A 433 -17.96 12.74 10.05
N GLY A 434 -18.54 12.67 8.85
CA GLY A 434 -18.67 13.80 7.95
C GLY A 434 -19.60 14.88 8.49
N ARG A 435 -19.25 16.16 8.25
CA ARG A 435 -20.18 17.30 8.43
C ARG A 435 -20.76 17.83 7.10
N SER A 436 -20.39 17.23 5.97
CA SER A 436 -20.82 17.64 4.63
C SER A 436 -21.18 16.43 3.78
N GLY A 437 -21.94 16.65 2.70
CA GLY A 437 -22.46 15.56 1.84
C GLY A 437 -21.40 14.71 1.14
N SER A 438 -20.12 15.09 1.14
CA SER A 438 -19.02 14.31 0.55
C SER A 438 -18.44 13.24 1.48
N TYR A 439 -18.96 13.12 2.71
CA TYR A 439 -18.49 12.17 3.71
C TYR A 439 -19.66 11.37 4.26
N PHE A 440 -19.38 10.21 4.83
CA PHE A 440 -20.40 9.40 5.49
C PHE A 440 -20.93 10.09 6.73
N ASP A 441 -22.25 10.12 6.85
CA ASP A 441 -22.92 10.38 8.11
C ASP A 441 -23.05 9.09 8.95
N LYS A 442 -23.57 9.23 10.18
CA LYS A 442 -23.79 8.09 11.09
C LYS A 442 -24.67 7.00 10.47
N GLN A 443 -25.69 7.38 9.70
CA GLN A 443 -26.63 6.44 9.11
C GLN A 443 -25.96 5.65 7.99
N ASN A 444 -25.10 6.27 7.18
CA ASN A 444 -24.32 5.57 6.16
C ASN A 444 -23.44 4.47 6.76
N PHE A 445 -22.74 4.74 7.87
CA PHE A 445 -21.95 3.69 8.55
C PHE A 445 -22.82 2.52 9.02
N ILE A 446 -23.99 2.81 9.60
CA ILE A 446 -24.94 1.79 10.07
C ILE A 446 -25.48 0.95 8.91
N ASP A 447 -25.86 1.60 7.81
CA ASP A 447 -26.47 0.93 6.66
C ASP A 447 -25.47 0.10 5.88
N ILE A 448 -24.26 0.62 5.66
CA ILE A 448 -23.18 -0.13 5.02
C ILE A 448 -22.80 -1.35 5.86
N GLU A 449 -22.73 -1.20 7.18
CA GLU A 449 -22.45 -2.32 8.06
C GLU A 449 -23.52 -3.42 7.92
N LYS A 450 -24.80 -3.04 8.03
CA LYS A 450 -25.93 -3.98 8.01
C LYS A 450 -26.14 -4.63 6.64
N GLN A 451 -25.99 -3.87 5.57
CA GLN A 451 -26.41 -4.27 4.23
C GLN A 451 -25.26 -4.83 3.39
N VAL A 452 -24.01 -4.43 3.68
CA VAL A 452 -22.83 -4.80 2.88
C VAL A 452 -21.84 -5.62 3.69
N LEU A 453 -21.24 -5.05 4.75
CA LEU A 453 -20.08 -5.66 5.42
C LEU A 453 -20.46 -6.93 6.19
N PHE A 454 -21.55 -6.89 6.98
CA PHE A 454 -22.03 -8.07 7.71
C PHE A 454 -22.46 -9.22 6.78
N PRO A 455 -23.28 -8.99 5.73
CA PRO A 455 -23.58 -10.04 4.76
C PRO A 455 -22.35 -10.57 4.01
N THR A 456 -21.36 -9.71 3.76
CA THR A 456 -20.09 -10.12 3.12
C THR A 456 -19.33 -11.09 4.03
N ARG A 457 -19.13 -10.74 5.30
CA ARG A 457 -18.53 -11.63 6.32
C ARG A 457 -19.24 -12.98 6.40
N ARG A 458 -20.57 -12.99 6.43
CA ARG A 458 -21.36 -14.25 6.44
C ARG A 458 -21.18 -15.08 5.17
N SER A 459 -21.14 -14.43 4.00
CA SER A 459 -20.99 -15.14 2.72
C SER A 459 -19.63 -15.84 2.65
N ILE A 460 -18.59 -15.18 3.15
CA ILE A 460 -17.24 -15.73 3.26
C ILE A 460 -17.22 -16.98 4.14
N ILE A 461 -17.90 -16.95 5.29
CA ILE A 461 -18.02 -18.10 6.19
C ILE A 461 -18.74 -19.27 5.50
N ILE A 462 -19.86 -19.00 4.83
CA ILE A 462 -20.63 -20.03 4.12
C ILE A 462 -19.80 -20.66 3.00
N GLU A 463 -19.03 -19.86 2.27
CA GLU A 463 -18.15 -20.36 1.21
C GLU A 463 -17.02 -21.22 1.77
N ALA A 464 -16.39 -20.80 2.87
CA ALA A 464 -15.38 -21.61 3.56
C ALA A 464 -15.93 -22.96 4.01
N GLN A 465 -17.12 -22.98 4.64
CA GLN A 465 -17.80 -24.22 5.03
C GLN A 465 -18.10 -25.15 3.85
N ARG A 466 -18.53 -24.58 2.71
CA ARG A 466 -18.79 -25.37 1.49
C ARG A 466 -17.51 -26.01 0.96
N LYS A 467 -16.38 -25.30 0.97
CA LYS A 467 -15.08 -25.82 0.54
C LYS A 467 -14.59 -26.95 1.46
N GLU A 468 -14.78 -26.81 2.77
CA GLU A 468 -14.47 -27.86 3.76
C GLU A 468 -15.34 -29.12 3.62
N SER A 469 -16.57 -28.96 3.10
CA SER A 469 -17.54 -30.05 2.94
C SER A 469 -17.43 -30.81 1.61
N GLN A 470 -16.59 -30.36 0.68
CA GLN A 470 -16.33 -31.09 -0.57
C GLN A 470 -15.28 -32.18 -0.32
N PRO A 471 -15.55 -33.46 -0.66
CA PRO A 471 -14.54 -34.51 -0.52
C PRO A 471 -13.33 -34.19 -1.42
N PRO A 472 -12.10 -34.53 -1.01
CA PRO A 472 -10.94 -34.36 -1.87
C PRO A 472 -11.21 -35.09 -3.18
N MET A 473 -11.10 -34.36 -4.29
CA MET A 473 -11.25 -34.92 -5.63
C MET A 473 -10.14 -35.97 -5.80
N GLU A 474 -10.48 -37.26 -5.66
CA GLU A 474 -9.55 -38.34 -5.92
C GLU A 474 -9.03 -38.18 -7.34
N LEU A 475 -7.73 -37.95 -7.48
CA LEU A 475 -7.03 -38.07 -8.75
C LEU A 475 -7.35 -39.46 -9.29
N SER A 476 -8.13 -39.51 -10.36
CA SER A 476 -8.50 -40.77 -11.01
C SER A 476 -7.22 -41.53 -11.38
N PRO A 477 -7.11 -42.82 -11.07
CA PRO A 477 -5.92 -43.58 -11.38
C PRO A 477 -5.74 -43.61 -12.90
N THR A 478 -4.58 -43.15 -13.35
CA THR A 478 -4.11 -43.29 -14.72
C THR A 478 -4.21 -44.76 -15.10
N VAL A 479 -5.15 -45.10 -15.98
CA VAL A 479 -5.27 -46.44 -16.55
C VAL A 479 -4.01 -46.69 -17.37
N GLY A 480 -3.11 -47.51 -16.82
CA GLY A 480 -1.98 -48.03 -17.56
C GLY A 480 -2.48 -48.96 -18.65
N TYR A 481 -2.37 -48.52 -19.91
CA TYR A 481 -2.46 -49.43 -21.05
C TYR A 481 -1.20 -50.30 -21.06
N GLY A 482 -1.36 -51.56 -20.63
CA GLY A 482 -0.39 -52.61 -20.90
C GLY A 482 -0.45 -52.99 -22.38
N THR A 483 0.67 -52.86 -23.07
CA THR A 483 0.90 -53.50 -24.36
C THR A 483 1.59 -54.85 -24.13
N THR A 484 0.96 -55.91 -24.61
CA THR A 484 1.58 -57.21 -24.94
C THR A 484 2.58 -57.08 -26.07
#